data_AF-A0A0Q0VMQ2-F1
#
_entry.id   AF-A0A0Q0VMQ2-F1
#
_cell.length_a   1.000
_cell.length_b   1.000
_cell.length_c   1.000
_cell.angle_alpha   90.00
_cell.angle_beta   90.00
_cell.angle_gamma   90.00
#
_symmetry.space_group_name_H-M   'P 1'
#
loop_
_entity.id
_entity.type
_entity.pdbx_description
1 polymer ?
#
loop_
_entity_poly.entity_id
_entity_poly.type
_entity_poly.pdbx_seq_one_letter_code
_entity_poly.pdbx_strand_id
1 'polypeptide(L)'
;MKHEAEFKIRCRDAERIFASVSPETTSEVNPRSRVSCSMEGPYTCVLSVEADDIPALRASLNMWLRLVNVAGEMQELIHER
;
A
#
# COMPACT_ATOMS: atom_id res chain seq x y z
N MET A 1 5.66 22.25 0.12
CA MET A 1 4.30 21.92 0.61
C MET A 1 4.24 20.40 0.60
N LYS A 2 3.93 19.73 1.70
CA LYS A 2 3.88 18.25 1.70
C LYS A 2 2.59 17.81 1.02
N HIS A 3 2.70 16.86 0.10
CA HIS A 3 1.58 16.25 -0.60
C HIS A 3 1.27 14.90 0.03
N GLU A 4 0.00 14.60 0.22
CA GLU A 4 -0.45 13.38 0.90
C GLU A 4 -1.57 12.70 0.11
N ALA A 5 -1.61 11.38 0.15
CA ALA A 5 -2.72 10.58 -0.33
C ALA A 5 -2.95 9.38 0.59
N GLU A 6 -4.22 9.04 0.81
CA GLU A 6 -4.64 7.87 1.58
C GLU A 6 -5.54 6.98 0.72
N PHE A 7 -5.27 5.68 0.73
CA PHE A 7 -6.06 4.66 0.04
C PHE A 7 -6.57 3.62 1.02
N LYS A 8 -7.90 3.46 1.08
CA LYS A 8 -8.56 2.44 1.90
C LYS A 8 -8.99 1.27 1.03
N ILE A 9 -8.21 0.19 1.08
CA ILE A 9 -8.47 -1.05 0.35
C ILE A 9 -9.39 -1.93 1.20
N ARG A 10 -10.63 -2.12 0.75
CA ARG A 10 -11.64 -2.91 1.46
C ARG A 10 -11.81 -4.28 0.81
N CYS A 11 -11.48 -5.35 1.53
CA CYS A 11 -11.67 -6.72 1.07
C CYS A 11 -11.67 -7.71 2.24
N ARG A 12 -12.09 -8.95 1.99
CA ARG A 12 -12.12 -10.02 3.00
C ARG A 12 -10.71 -10.41 3.47
N ASP A 13 -9.73 -10.30 2.57
CA ASP A 13 -8.34 -10.68 2.79
C ASP A 13 -7.42 -9.48 3.08
N ALA A 14 -7.98 -8.38 3.62
CA ALA A 14 -7.23 -7.15 3.85
C ALA A 14 -5.98 -7.37 4.72
N GLU A 15 -6.09 -8.24 5.73
CA GLU A 15 -4.95 -8.62 6.59
C GLU A 15 -3.82 -9.29 5.80
N ARG A 16 -4.15 -10.09 4.78
CA ARG A 16 -3.15 -10.75 3.93
C ARG A 16 -2.46 -9.76 3.01
N ILE A 17 -3.21 -8.79 2.47
CA ILE A 17 -2.63 -7.67 1.70
C ILE A 17 -1.68 -6.88 2.60
N PHE A 18 -2.12 -6.49 3.81
CA PHE A 18 -1.30 -5.79 4.77
C PHE A 18 -0.02 -6.57 5.10
N ALA A 19 -0.13 -7.85 5.42
CA ALA A 19 1.01 -8.71 5.75
C ALA A 19 2.01 -8.84 4.59
N SER A 20 1.54 -8.79 3.34
CA SER A 20 2.41 -8.82 2.16
C SER A 20 3.07 -7.47 1.87
N VAL A 21 2.39 -6.35 2.12
CA VAL A 21 2.83 -5.00 1.72
C VAL A 21 3.63 -4.30 2.83
N SER A 22 3.28 -4.50 4.10
CA SER A 22 3.92 -3.85 5.24
C SER A 22 5.43 -4.09 5.39
N PRO A 23 6.00 -5.27 5.03
CA PRO A 23 7.45 -5.46 5.07
C PRO A 23 8.19 -4.50 4.11
N GLU A 24 7.62 -4.24 2.94
CA GLU A 24 8.22 -3.35 1.95
C GLU A 24 8.30 -1.91 2.46
N THR A 25 7.35 -1.46 3.30
CA THR A 25 7.33 -0.05 3.76
C THR A 25 8.50 0.25 4.68
N THR A 26 9.03 -0.78 5.34
CA THR A 26 10.21 -0.68 6.21
C THR A 26 11.51 -0.69 5.40
N SER A 27 11.49 -1.35 4.23
CA SER A 27 12.62 -1.46 3.31
C SER A 27 12.74 -0.26 2.36
N GLU A 28 11.67 0.53 2.18
CA GLU A 28 11.70 1.70 1.30
C GLU A 28 12.61 2.80 1.87
N VAL A 29 13.73 3.02 1.20
CA VAL A 29 14.64 4.15 1.46
C VAL A 29 14.45 5.20 0.37
N ASN A 30 13.32 5.91 0.40
CA ASN A 30 13.09 7.04 -0.49
C ASN A 30 13.25 8.36 0.28
N PRO A 31 14.19 9.26 -0.11
CA PRO A 31 14.40 10.51 0.61
C PRO A 31 13.28 11.54 0.42
N ARG A 32 12.40 11.36 -0.58
CA ARG A 32 11.36 12.34 -0.96
C ARG A 32 9.92 11.84 -0.76
N SER A 33 9.75 10.64 -0.21
CA SER A 33 8.44 10.12 0.17
C SER A 33 8.52 9.23 1.39
N ARG A 34 7.45 9.20 2.17
CA ARG A 34 7.26 8.30 3.30
C ARG A 34 5.95 7.56 3.11
N VAL A 35 5.97 6.25 3.33
CA VAL A 35 4.80 5.40 3.22
C VAL A 35 4.57 4.65 4.51
N SER A 36 3.31 4.54 4.89
CA SER A 36 2.86 3.67 5.98
C SER A 36 1.70 2.80 5.50
N CYS A 37 1.63 1.62 6.08
CA CYS A 37 0.55 0.67 5.86
C CYS A 37 -0.02 0.29 7.24
N SER A 38 -1.34 0.22 7.37
CA SER A 38 -2.01 -0.12 8.62
C SER A 38 -3.35 -0.81 8.38
N MET A 39 -3.93 -1.37 9.44
CA MET A 39 -5.26 -2.01 9.40
C MET A 39 -6.30 -1.12 10.10
N GLU A 40 -7.45 -0.93 9.45
CA GLU A 40 -8.64 -0.30 10.03
C GLU A 40 -9.75 -1.36 10.15
N GLY A 41 -9.75 -2.07 11.30
CA GLY A 41 -10.59 -3.25 11.48
C GLY A 41 -10.12 -4.45 10.64
N PRO A 42 -10.94 -5.52 10.54
CA PRO A 42 -10.51 -6.78 9.91
C PRO A 42 -10.51 -6.77 8.38
N TYR A 43 -11.21 -5.82 7.75
CA TYR A 43 -11.48 -5.84 6.30
C TYR A 43 -10.99 -4.60 5.55
N THR A 44 -10.19 -3.74 6.18
CA THR A 44 -9.66 -2.54 5.54
C THR A 44 -8.16 -2.42 5.78
N CYS A 45 -7.39 -2.43 4.71
CA CYS A 45 -5.97 -2.07 4.69
C CYS A 45 -5.84 -0.61 4.25
N VAL A 46 -5.14 0.20 5.02
CA VAL A 46 -4.95 1.64 4.76
C VAL A 46 -3.49 1.88 4.37
N LEU A 47 -3.29 2.43 3.18
CA LEU A 47 -2.00 2.88 2.67
C LEU A 47 -1.96 4.40 2.67
N SER A 48 -1.03 4.99 3.40
CA SER A 48 -0.81 6.45 3.45
C SER A 48 0.54 6.79 2.85
N VAL A 49 0.56 7.76 1.94
CA VAL A 49 1.78 8.20 1.24
C VAL A 49 1.91 9.71 1.38
N GLU A 50 3.02 10.14 1.99
CA GLU A 50 3.47 11.52 2.01
C GLU A 50 4.63 11.71 1.04
N ALA A 51 4.69 12.84 0.34
CA ALA A 51 5.83 13.20 -0.51
C ALA A 51 6.08 14.71 -0.57
N ASP A 52 7.30 15.10 -0.93
CA ASP A 52 7.71 16.50 -0.97
C ASP A 52 7.18 17.27 -2.19
N ASP A 53 6.85 16.55 -3.27
CA ASP A 53 6.36 17.10 -4.53
C ASP A 53 5.38 16.14 -5.25
N ILE A 54 4.55 16.68 -6.16
CA ILE A 54 3.57 15.90 -6.93
C ILE A 54 4.23 14.77 -7.75
N PRO A 55 5.35 14.98 -8.47
CA PRO A 55 6.04 13.90 -9.16
C PRO A 55 6.48 12.74 -8.26
N ALA A 56 7.01 13.03 -7.07
CA ALA A 56 7.38 12.04 -6.07
C ALA A 56 6.15 11.29 -5.55
N LEU A 57 5.06 12.00 -5.22
CA LEU A 57 3.80 11.36 -4.81
C LEU A 57 3.30 10.39 -5.89
N ARG A 58 3.25 10.83 -7.15
CA ARG A 58 2.84 9.98 -8.29
C ARG A 58 3.73 8.74 -8.44
N ALA A 59 5.05 8.92 -8.31
CA ALA A 59 6.00 7.81 -8.44
C ALA A 59 5.80 6.78 -7.32
N SER A 60 5.70 7.24 -6.07
CA SER A 60 5.48 6.36 -4.91
C SER A 60 4.12 5.66 -5.02
N LEU A 61 3.04 6.38 -5.33
CA LEU A 61 1.72 5.77 -5.53
C LEU A 61 1.72 4.71 -6.63
N ASN A 62 2.38 4.95 -7.75
CA ASN A 62 2.48 3.97 -8.84
C ASN A 62 3.19 2.67 -8.41
N MET A 63 4.18 2.76 -7.53
CA MET A 63 4.86 1.59 -6.98
C MET A 63 3.93 0.87 -5.99
N TRP A 64 3.42 1.60 -5.00
CA TRP A 64 2.67 1.01 -3.89
C TRP A 64 1.32 0.42 -4.30
N LEU A 65 0.57 1.13 -5.15
CA LEU A 65 -0.69 0.60 -5.67
C LEU A 65 -0.47 -0.64 -6.53
N ARG A 66 0.68 -0.74 -7.22
CA ARG A 66 1.02 -1.97 -7.96
C ARG A 66 1.32 -3.13 -7.01
N LEU A 67 2.06 -2.91 -5.92
CA LEU A 67 2.30 -3.95 -4.91
C LEU A 67 1.00 -4.43 -4.28
N VAL A 68 0.10 -3.51 -3.93
CA VAL A 68 -1.24 -3.83 -3.40
C VAL A 68 -2.05 -4.66 -4.39
N ASN A 69 -2.08 -4.27 -5.68
CA ASN A 69 -2.80 -5.04 -6.70
C ASN A 69 -2.25 -6.45 -6.85
N VAL A 70 -0.92 -6.60 -6.94
CA VAL A 70 -0.28 -7.92 -7.04
C VAL A 70 -0.57 -8.78 -5.80
N ALA A 71 -0.50 -8.18 -4.60
CA ALA A 71 -0.82 -8.88 -3.36
C ALA A 71 -2.28 -9.38 -3.34
N GLY A 72 -3.22 -8.59 -3.88
CA GLY A 72 -4.62 -8.96 -4.05
C GLY A 72 -4.82 -10.09 -5.05
N GLU A 73 -4.26 -9.97 -6.25
CA GLU A 73 -4.31 -10.99 -7.31
C GLU A 73 -3.74 -12.34 -6.84
N MET A 74 -2.66 -12.32 -6.06
CA MET A 74 -2.09 -13.54 -5.47
C MET A 74 -3.05 -14.24 -4.51
N GLN A 75 -3.93 -13.51 -3.81
CA GLN A 75 -4.93 -14.14 -2.95
C GLN A 75 -6.01 -14.84 -3.76
N GLU A 76 -6.43 -14.27 -4.89
CA GLU A 76 -7.43 -14.88 -5.76
C GLU A 76 -6.95 -16.24 -6.29
N LEU A 77 -5.68 -16.32 -6.72
CA LEU A 77 -5.06 -17.58 -7.19
C LEU A 77 -4.98 -18.67 -6.11
N ILE A 78 -4.85 -18.30 -4.83
CA ILE A 78 -4.82 -19.24 -3.72
C ILE A 78 -6.23 -19.77 -3.42
N HIS A 79 -7.26 -18.95 -3.60
CA HIS A 79 -8.66 -19.34 -3.37
C HIS A 79 -9.27 -20.16 -4.51
N GLU A 80 -8.71 -20.12 -5.72
CA GLU A 80 -9.13 -20.95 -6.86
C GLU A 80 -8.63 -22.41 -6.79
N ARG A 81 -8.03 -22.82 -5.66
CA ARG A 81 -7.46 -24.16 -5.45
C ARG A 81 -8.21 -24.95 -4.38
#